data_AF-A0A2H8TLQ0-F1
#
_entry.id   AF-A0A2H8TLQ0-F1
#
_cell.length_a   1.000
_cell.length_b   1.000
_cell.length_c   1.000
_cell.angle_alpha   90.00
_cell.angle_beta   90.00
_cell.angle_gamma   90.00
#
_symmetry.space_group_name_H-M   'P 1'
#
loop_
_entity.id
_entity.type
_entity.pdbx_description
1 polymer ?
#
loop_
_entity_poly.entity_id
_entity_poly.type
_entity_poly.pdbx_seq_one_letter_code
_entity_poly.pdbx_strand_id
1 'polypeptide(L)'
;MLRQKLEECQAKISDLGALPNTELITKYMSYSSKNLFKELEKANSNIKRYGHVNKKALDQFISFSEQKEKLVSRKQELDRGHQKIEELMNVLEQRKCDAILFTFKQVSMYFTQVFSKLVPGGFAQLVMKSAGGEESATPNVGDEDNIDNYSGVMIKVSFAGQGSEMREMNQLSGGQKSLVALGLIFAIQKCDPAPFYLFDEIDQALDPQHRKAVADMIHEMSDHAQFITTTFRPELLFNAHKFYGVKFRNKVSHVECVTRDVAYDFVEDDTTHG
;
A
#
# COMPACT_ATOMS: atom_id res chain seq x y z
N MET A 1 76.38 29.26 46.84
CA MET A 1 76.57 28.48 45.59
C MET A 1 75.87 27.12 45.60
N LEU A 2 76.15 26.20 46.55
CA LEU A 2 75.57 24.84 46.52
C LEU A 2 74.04 24.80 46.71
N ARG A 3 73.48 25.61 47.60
CA ARG A 3 72.01 25.71 47.80
C ARG A 3 71.28 26.22 46.56
N GLN A 4 71.85 27.24 45.91
CA GLN A 4 71.31 27.82 44.69
C GLN A 4 71.29 26.84 43.52
N LYS A 5 72.34 25.99 43.40
CA LYS A 5 72.37 24.89 42.42
C LYS A 5 71.36 23.78 42.74
N LEU A 6 71.09 23.54 44.02
CA LEU A 6 70.12 22.54 44.44
C LEU A 6 68.69 22.99 44.12
N GLU A 7 68.38 24.25 44.35
CA GLU A 7 67.12 24.88 43.96
C GLU A 7 66.91 24.88 42.43
N GLU A 8 67.93 25.22 41.64
CA GLU A 8 67.87 25.11 40.18
C GLU A 8 67.60 23.66 39.70
N CYS A 9 68.23 22.68 40.34
CA CYS A 9 68.00 21.27 40.01
C CYS A 9 66.58 20.84 40.39
N GLN A 10 66.05 21.29 41.53
CA GLN A 10 64.67 21.02 41.93
C GLN A 10 63.64 21.67 40.99
N ALA A 11 63.89 22.89 40.52
CA ALA A 11 63.04 23.55 39.54
C ALA A 11 63.00 22.78 38.22
N LYS A 12 64.15 22.36 37.69
CA LYS A 12 64.24 21.55 36.46
C LYS A 12 63.56 20.18 36.59
N ILE A 13 63.59 19.59 37.77
CA ILE A 13 62.88 18.32 38.04
C ILE A 13 61.36 18.55 38.05
N SER A 14 60.91 19.67 38.61
CA SER A 14 59.50 20.05 38.60
C SER A 14 58.97 20.34 37.19
N ASP A 15 59.79 20.96 36.33
CA ASP A 15 59.44 21.27 34.94
C ASP A 15 59.30 20.00 34.05
N LEU A 16 59.90 18.87 34.46
CA LEU A 16 59.81 17.59 33.74
C LEU A 16 58.47 16.86 33.97
N GLY A 17 57.59 17.40 34.81
CA GLY A 17 56.24 16.86 35.06
C GLY A 17 56.14 16.06 36.36
N ALA A 18 55.15 15.15 36.44
CA ALA A 18 54.90 14.37 37.65
C ALA A 18 56.10 13.51 38.04
N LEU A 19 56.51 13.59 39.31
CA LEU A 19 57.59 12.77 39.86
C LEU A 19 57.24 11.28 39.73
N PRO A 20 58.15 10.43 39.26
CA PRO A 20 57.90 9.00 39.12
C PRO A 20 57.64 8.35 40.49
N ASN A 21 56.92 7.22 40.49
CA ASN A 21 56.60 6.43 41.69
C ASN A 21 57.81 6.26 42.61
N THR A 22 57.59 6.36 43.93
CA THR A 22 58.61 6.33 44.99
C THR A 22 59.58 5.15 44.87
N GLU A 23 59.12 4.01 44.37
CA GLU A 23 59.95 2.81 44.12
C GLU A 23 61.03 3.01 43.05
N LEU A 24 60.73 3.77 41.99
CA LEU A 24 61.69 4.08 40.93
C LEU A 24 62.76 5.04 41.47
N ILE A 25 62.37 6.00 42.31
CA ILE A 25 63.29 6.95 42.94
C ILE A 25 64.29 6.19 43.82
N THR A 26 63.83 5.27 44.67
CA THR A 26 64.70 4.46 45.54
C THR A 26 65.65 3.57 44.72
N LYS A 27 65.17 3.02 43.60
CA LYS A 27 65.97 2.18 42.70
C LYS A 27 67.14 2.98 42.09
N TYR A 28 66.89 4.15 41.53
CA TYR A 28 67.93 4.96 40.88
C TYR A 28 68.80 5.77 41.86
N MET A 29 68.34 6.04 43.08
CA MET A 29 69.15 6.66 44.16
C MET A 29 70.34 5.79 44.58
N SER A 30 70.24 4.47 44.43
CA SER A 30 71.32 3.52 44.78
C SER A 30 72.43 3.42 43.71
N TYR A 31 72.27 4.07 42.55
CA TYR A 31 73.19 3.94 41.43
C TYR A 31 74.34 4.96 41.55
N SER A 32 75.56 4.54 41.18
CA SER A 32 76.67 5.49 41.05
C SER A 32 76.42 6.42 39.85
N SER A 33 77.01 7.63 39.90
CA SER A 33 76.90 8.63 38.82
C SER A 33 77.19 8.03 37.43
N LYS A 34 78.19 7.14 37.32
CA LYS A 34 78.56 6.48 36.07
C LYS A 34 77.48 5.54 35.54
N ASN A 35 76.78 4.84 36.42
CA ASN A 35 75.68 3.94 36.03
C ASN A 35 74.41 4.70 35.67
N LEU A 36 74.14 5.84 36.34
CA LEU A 36 73.06 6.75 35.99
C LEU A 36 73.22 7.30 34.57
N PHE A 37 74.42 7.76 34.22
CA PHE A 37 74.71 8.24 32.86
C PHE A 37 74.52 7.15 31.80
N LYS A 38 74.92 5.91 32.09
CA LYS A 38 74.74 4.77 31.17
C LYS A 38 73.26 4.45 30.92
N GLU A 39 72.43 4.49 31.97
CA GLU A 39 70.98 4.30 31.82
C GLU A 39 70.31 5.48 31.11
N LEU A 40 70.75 6.72 31.36
CA LEU A 40 70.30 7.90 30.64
C LEU A 40 70.64 7.81 29.14
N GLU A 41 71.83 7.33 28.79
CA GLU A 41 72.24 7.16 27.39
C GLU A 41 71.41 6.07 26.68
N LYS A 42 71.12 4.96 27.36
CA LYS A 42 70.19 3.93 26.86
C LYS A 42 68.77 4.48 26.65
N ALA A 43 68.26 5.24 27.63
CA ALA A 43 66.94 5.86 27.54
C ALA A 43 66.87 6.85 26.37
N ASN A 44 67.89 7.70 26.21
CA ASN A 44 68.00 8.62 25.09
C ASN A 44 68.12 7.91 23.73
N SER A 45 68.84 6.80 23.66
CA SER A 45 68.90 5.96 22.45
C SER A 45 67.54 5.37 22.10
N ASN A 46 66.81 4.86 23.10
CA ASN A 46 65.45 4.36 22.91
C ASN A 46 64.47 5.44 22.46
N ILE A 47 64.52 6.64 23.06
CA ILE A 47 63.69 7.79 22.66
C ILE A 47 63.98 8.19 21.21
N LYS A 48 65.26 8.20 20.79
CA LYS A 48 65.64 8.48 19.39
C LYS A 48 65.07 7.47 18.41
N ARG A 49 64.98 6.18 18.76
CA ARG A 49 64.36 5.14 17.91
C ARG A 49 62.89 5.40 17.64
N TYR A 50 62.18 6.01 18.58
CA TYR A 50 60.76 6.39 18.42
C TYR A 50 60.58 7.81 17.85
N GLY A 51 61.63 8.47 17.35
CA GLY A 51 61.64 9.91 17.05
C GLY A 51 60.52 10.46 16.14
N HIS A 52 59.86 9.62 15.34
CA HIS A 52 58.67 9.98 14.57
C HIS A 52 57.36 9.79 15.36
N VAL A 53 57.28 10.30 16.59
CA VAL A 53 56.03 10.25 17.38
C VAL A 53 55.07 11.33 16.87
N ASN A 54 53.85 10.92 16.51
CA ASN A 54 52.76 11.86 16.20
C ASN A 54 52.30 12.56 17.49
N LYS A 55 52.73 13.81 17.68
CA LYS A 55 52.35 14.62 18.85
C LYS A 55 50.85 15.00 18.87
N LYS A 56 50.15 14.92 17.73
CA LYS A 56 48.70 15.17 17.63
C LYS A 56 47.86 13.90 17.85
N ALA A 57 48.50 12.76 18.12
CA ALA A 57 47.80 11.48 18.24
C ALA A 57 46.74 11.50 19.35
N LEU A 58 47.01 12.19 20.46
CA LEU A 58 46.06 12.29 21.58
C LEU A 58 44.82 13.09 21.16
N ASP A 59 45.00 14.28 20.58
CA ASP A 59 43.89 15.13 20.13
C ASP A 59 43.07 14.44 19.03
N GLN A 60 43.74 13.78 18.08
CA GLN A 60 43.09 12.98 17.02
C GLN A 60 42.33 11.79 17.60
N PHE A 61 42.89 11.10 18.59
CA PHE A 61 42.23 9.98 19.25
C PHE A 61 40.95 10.43 19.96
N ILE A 62 40.98 11.55 20.68
CA ILE A 62 39.80 12.10 21.36
C ILE A 62 38.73 12.49 20.33
N SER A 63 39.10 13.27 19.31
CA SER A 63 38.18 13.71 18.27
C SER A 63 37.54 12.55 17.48
N PHE A 64 38.34 11.55 17.07
CA PHE A 64 37.82 10.39 16.34
C PHE A 64 37.02 9.44 17.23
N SER A 65 37.33 9.35 18.53
CA SER A 65 36.54 8.56 19.48
C SER A 65 35.15 9.16 19.66
N GLU A 66 35.03 10.48 19.82
CA GLU A 66 33.72 11.17 19.87
C GLU A 66 32.94 11.00 18.57
N GLN A 67 33.60 11.13 17.42
CA GLN A 67 32.95 10.94 16.12
C GLN A 67 32.47 9.49 15.93
N LYS A 68 33.26 8.51 16.34
CA LYS A 68 32.89 7.10 16.34
C LYS A 68 31.65 6.87 17.19
N GLU A 69 31.61 7.41 18.40
CA GLU A 69 30.45 7.25 19.30
C GLU A 69 29.17 7.84 18.70
N LYS A 70 29.25 9.04 18.10
CA LYS A 70 28.13 9.67 17.37
C LYS A 70 27.65 8.80 16.20
N LEU A 71 28.57 8.25 15.41
CA LEU A 71 28.22 7.39 14.26
C LEU A 71 27.59 6.06 14.72
N VAL A 72 28.10 5.47 15.79
CA VAL A 72 27.52 4.24 16.36
C VAL A 72 26.11 4.49 16.89
N SER A 73 25.88 5.62 17.57
CA SER A 73 24.55 6.01 18.04
C SER A 73 23.57 6.20 16.88
N ARG A 74 23.98 6.91 15.81
CA ARG A 74 23.15 7.08 14.59
C ARG A 74 22.86 5.76 13.89
N LYS A 75 23.82 4.84 13.84
CA LYS A 75 23.60 3.50 13.28
C LYS A 75 22.53 2.76 14.08
N GLN A 76 22.62 2.76 15.41
CA GLN A 76 21.63 2.11 16.26
C GLN A 76 20.23 2.71 16.09
N GLU A 77 20.13 4.02 15.90
CA GLU A 77 18.87 4.69 15.61
C GLU A 77 18.31 4.28 14.24
N LEU A 78 19.15 4.20 13.21
CA LEU A 78 18.77 3.71 11.88
C LEU A 78 18.32 2.25 11.91
N ASP A 79 19.05 1.37 12.61
CA ASP A 79 18.71 -0.05 12.74
C ASP A 79 17.34 -0.21 13.42
N ARG A 80 17.06 0.57 14.48
CA ARG A 80 15.73 0.62 15.13
C ARG A 80 14.65 1.18 14.21
N GLY A 81 14.98 2.20 13.41
CA GLY A 81 14.07 2.78 12.42
C GLY A 81 13.68 1.75 11.34
N HIS A 82 14.66 0.98 10.86
CA HIS A 82 14.44 -0.09 9.89
C HIS A 82 13.50 -1.17 10.43
N GLN A 83 13.75 -1.66 11.66
CA GLN A 83 12.88 -2.65 12.32
C GLN A 83 11.43 -2.15 12.43
N LYS A 84 11.22 -0.89 12.82
CA LYS A 84 9.88 -0.30 12.90
C LYS A 84 9.18 -0.22 11.54
N ILE A 85 9.94 0.05 10.47
CA ILE A 85 9.39 0.09 9.11
C ILE A 85 8.98 -1.32 8.67
N GLU A 86 9.78 -2.35 8.95
CA GLU A 86 9.43 -3.74 8.67
C GLU A 86 8.18 -4.18 9.44
N GLU A 87 8.09 -3.86 10.73
CA GLU A 87 6.90 -4.12 11.54
C GLU A 87 5.66 -3.42 10.97
N LEU A 88 5.78 -2.15 10.60
CA LEU A 88 4.68 -1.39 9.98
C LEU A 88 4.26 -2.00 8.65
N MET A 89 5.22 -2.43 7.82
CA MET A 89 4.95 -3.07 6.54
C MET A 89 4.15 -4.35 6.72
N ASN A 90 4.50 -5.18 7.70
CA ASN A 90 3.77 -6.41 8.01
C ASN A 90 2.33 -6.12 8.48
N VAL A 91 2.13 -5.10 9.32
CA VAL A 91 0.79 -4.69 9.77
C VAL A 91 -0.04 -4.15 8.60
N LEU A 92 0.56 -3.37 7.69
CA LEU A 92 -0.13 -2.87 6.51
C LEU A 92 -0.50 -4.01 5.55
N GLU A 93 0.38 -4.99 5.38
CA GLU A 93 0.12 -6.16 4.55
C GLU A 93 -1.04 -6.98 5.10
N GLN A 94 -1.07 -7.25 6.41
CA GLN A 94 -2.20 -7.95 7.04
C GLN A 94 -3.51 -7.18 6.87
N ARG A 95 -3.51 -5.85 7.09
CA ARG A 95 -4.71 -5.02 6.89
C ARG A 95 -5.17 -4.98 5.45
N LYS A 96 -4.24 -4.96 4.50
CA LYS A 96 -4.53 -5.06 3.06
C LYS A 96 -5.24 -6.39 2.77
N CYS A 97 -4.72 -7.48 3.34
CA CYS A 97 -5.30 -8.80 3.14
C CYS A 97 -6.72 -8.92 3.68
N ASP A 98 -6.91 -8.48 4.93
CA ASP A 98 -8.23 -8.47 5.57
C ASP A 98 -9.23 -7.63 4.78
N ALA A 99 -8.82 -6.44 4.29
CA ALA A 99 -9.67 -5.56 3.52
C ALA A 99 -10.09 -6.16 2.17
N ILE A 100 -9.16 -6.82 1.46
CA ILE A 100 -9.47 -7.48 0.18
C ILE A 100 -10.42 -8.66 0.40
N LEU A 101 -10.17 -9.51 1.40
CA LEU A 101 -11.04 -10.65 1.69
C LEU A 101 -12.44 -10.21 2.11
N PHE A 102 -12.51 -9.17 2.96
CA PHE A 102 -13.77 -8.58 3.39
C PHE A 102 -14.56 -8.01 2.22
N THR A 103 -13.92 -7.19 1.37
CA THR A 103 -14.56 -6.60 0.19
C THR A 103 -14.98 -7.68 -0.82
N PHE A 104 -14.14 -8.68 -1.08
CA PHE A 104 -14.51 -9.81 -1.95
C PHE A 104 -15.75 -10.56 -1.43
N LYS A 105 -15.80 -10.86 -0.13
CA LYS A 105 -16.96 -11.53 0.48
C LYS A 105 -18.23 -10.69 0.37
N GLN A 106 -18.14 -9.38 0.59
CA GLN A 106 -19.29 -8.48 0.44
C GLN A 106 -19.76 -8.40 -1.01
N VAL A 107 -18.85 -8.17 -1.96
CA VAL A 107 -19.18 -8.08 -3.39
C VAL A 107 -19.77 -9.41 -3.89
N SER A 108 -19.22 -10.55 -3.48
CA SER A 108 -19.74 -11.87 -3.84
C SER A 108 -21.17 -12.07 -3.33
N MET A 109 -21.44 -11.70 -2.07
CA MET A 109 -22.79 -11.77 -1.50
C MET A 109 -23.78 -10.86 -2.25
N TYR A 110 -23.41 -9.60 -2.50
CA TYR A 110 -24.28 -8.67 -3.24
C TYR A 110 -24.47 -9.11 -4.69
N PHE A 111 -23.45 -9.69 -5.32
CA PHE A 111 -23.53 -10.19 -6.69
C PHE A 111 -24.56 -11.32 -6.81
N THR A 112 -24.57 -12.29 -5.90
CA THR A 112 -25.60 -13.33 -5.88
C THR A 112 -27.01 -12.76 -5.67
N GLN A 113 -27.16 -11.78 -4.77
CA GLN A 113 -28.46 -11.14 -4.50
C GLN A 113 -28.97 -10.31 -5.69
N VAL A 114 -28.10 -9.50 -6.30
CA VAL A 114 -28.43 -8.68 -7.46
C VAL A 114 -28.75 -9.56 -8.67
N PHE A 115 -27.95 -10.59 -8.91
CA PHE A 115 -28.16 -11.46 -10.06
C PHE A 115 -29.46 -12.25 -9.97
N SER A 116 -29.81 -12.77 -8.80
CA SER A 116 -31.10 -13.46 -8.57
C SER A 116 -32.32 -12.54 -8.72
N LYS A 117 -32.15 -11.22 -8.50
CA LYS A 117 -33.18 -10.21 -8.78
C LYS A 117 -33.29 -9.88 -10.27
N LEU A 118 -32.17 -9.81 -10.99
CA LEU A 118 -32.12 -9.53 -12.43
C LEU A 118 -32.60 -10.71 -13.30
N VAL A 119 -32.32 -11.94 -12.87
CA VAL A 119 -32.70 -13.19 -13.54
C VAL A 119 -33.50 -14.03 -12.56
N PRO A 120 -34.84 -14.07 -12.67
CA PRO A 120 -35.66 -14.94 -11.83
C PRO A 120 -35.24 -16.40 -12.00
N GLY A 121 -34.75 -17.02 -10.92
CA GLY A 121 -34.22 -18.38 -10.95
C GLY A 121 -32.77 -18.51 -11.46
N GLY A 122 -32.08 -17.40 -11.75
CA GLY A 122 -30.65 -17.40 -12.02
C GLY A 122 -29.82 -17.47 -10.74
N PHE A 123 -28.61 -18.02 -10.85
CA PHE A 123 -27.63 -18.04 -9.77
C PHE A 123 -26.26 -17.62 -10.30
N ALA A 124 -25.56 -16.74 -9.59
CA ALA A 124 -24.21 -16.33 -9.95
C ALA A 124 -23.33 -16.22 -8.71
N GLN A 125 -22.06 -16.57 -8.87
CA GLN A 125 -21.08 -16.55 -7.80
C GLN A 125 -19.70 -16.13 -8.33
N LEU A 126 -18.97 -15.41 -7.48
CA LEU A 126 -17.55 -15.11 -7.68
C LEU A 126 -16.71 -16.18 -6.99
N VAL A 127 -15.70 -16.69 -7.69
CA VAL A 127 -14.78 -17.74 -7.23
C VAL A 127 -13.35 -17.21 -7.34
N MET A 128 -12.57 -17.30 -6.27
CA MET A 128 -11.14 -16.92 -6.34
C MET A 128 -10.32 -18.09 -6.89
N LYS A 129 -9.39 -17.77 -7.79
CA LYS A 129 -8.43 -18.73 -8.35
C LYS A 129 -7.11 -18.65 -7.61
N SER A 130 -6.71 -19.75 -6.98
CA SER A 130 -5.36 -19.89 -6.45
C SER A 130 -4.36 -20.17 -7.59
N ALA A 131 -3.12 -19.70 -7.44
CA ALA A 131 -1.99 -19.94 -8.31
C ALA A 131 -1.61 -21.44 -8.36
N GLY A 132 -2.02 -22.22 -7.35
CA GLY A 132 -1.90 -23.69 -7.32
C GLY A 132 -2.96 -24.45 -8.12
N GLY A 133 -3.89 -23.74 -8.79
CA GLY A 133 -4.96 -24.36 -9.60
C GLY A 133 -6.18 -24.81 -8.82
N GLU A 134 -6.20 -24.63 -7.50
CA GLU A 134 -7.39 -24.88 -6.68
C GLU A 134 -8.39 -23.72 -6.83
N GLU A 135 -9.59 -24.04 -7.31
CA GLU A 135 -10.72 -23.13 -7.39
C GLU A 135 -11.58 -23.30 -6.15
N SER A 136 -11.64 -22.27 -5.28
CA SER A 136 -12.49 -22.33 -4.11
C SER A 136 -13.51 -21.20 -4.12
N ALA A 137 -14.78 -21.59 -4.02
CA ALA A 137 -15.92 -20.69 -3.94
C ALA A 137 -16.00 -19.97 -2.58
N THR A 138 -15.28 -20.50 -1.58
CA THR A 138 -15.05 -19.89 -0.28
C THR A 138 -13.55 -19.67 -0.10
N PRO A 139 -13.06 -18.44 0.15
CA PRO A 139 -11.70 -18.29 0.66
C PRO A 139 -11.58 -19.10 1.95
N ASN A 140 -10.82 -20.19 1.92
CA ASN A 140 -10.44 -20.87 3.14
C ASN A 140 -9.38 -20.00 3.78
N VAL A 141 -9.68 -19.47 4.97
CA VAL A 141 -8.70 -18.75 5.77
C VAL A 141 -7.93 -19.81 6.54
N GLY A 142 -6.99 -20.48 5.87
CA GLY A 142 -5.87 -21.11 6.55
C GLY A 142 -4.82 -20.05 6.86
N ASP A 143 -4.06 -20.21 7.94
CA ASP A 143 -3.00 -19.29 8.40
C ASP A 143 -1.87 -19.03 7.38
N GLU A 144 -1.91 -19.65 6.19
CA GLU A 144 -0.87 -19.58 5.15
C GLU A 144 -1.31 -18.94 3.82
N ASP A 145 -2.57 -18.53 3.66
CA ASP A 145 -3.06 -17.96 2.39
C ASP A 145 -2.74 -16.46 2.29
N ASN A 146 -1.50 -16.16 1.92
CA ASN A 146 -1.13 -14.83 1.40
C ASN A 146 -1.94 -14.53 0.14
N ILE A 147 -2.41 -13.29 0.00
CA ILE A 147 -3.16 -12.86 -1.20
C ILE A 147 -2.36 -13.05 -2.49
N ASP A 148 -1.03 -13.02 -2.39
CA ASP A 148 -0.12 -13.29 -3.51
C ASP A 148 -0.31 -14.70 -4.10
N ASN A 149 -0.95 -15.62 -3.38
CA ASN A 149 -1.33 -16.93 -3.89
C ASN A 149 -2.55 -16.88 -4.81
N TYR A 150 -3.31 -15.78 -4.89
CA TYR A 150 -4.45 -15.67 -5.80
C TYR A 150 -4.01 -15.11 -7.16
N SER A 151 -4.32 -15.84 -8.23
CA SER A 151 -4.00 -15.44 -9.61
C SER A 151 -5.11 -14.64 -10.29
N GLY A 152 -6.34 -14.69 -9.77
CA GLY A 152 -7.46 -13.93 -10.31
C GLY A 152 -8.81 -14.33 -9.73
N VAL A 153 -9.86 -13.70 -10.27
CA VAL A 153 -11.25 -13.97 -9.93
C VAL A 153 -11.98 -14.52 -11.14
N MET A 154 -12.74 -15.59 -10.94
CA MET A 154 -13.59 -16.22 -11.93
C MET A 154 -15.07 -15.98 -11.60
N ILE A 155 -15.87 -15.80 -12.64
CA ILE A 155 -17.33 -15.66 -12.54
C ILE A 155 -17.96 -16.95 -13.04
N LYS A 156 -18.74 -17.60 -12.17
CA LYS A 156 -19.55 -18.78 -12.53
C LYS A 156 -21.02 -18.40 -12.45
N VAL A 157 -21.75 -18.60 -13.53
CA VAL A 157 -23.17 -18.21 -13.63
C VAL A 157 -24.01 -19.36 -14.14
N SER A 158 -25.26 -19.40 -13.69
CA SER A 158 -26.30 -20.26 -14.19
C SER A 158 -27.59 -19.46 -14.39
N PHE A 159 -28.21 -19.63 -15.55
CA PHE A 159 -29.49 -19.00 -15.89
C PHE A 159 -30.69 -19.92 -15.65
N ALA A 160 -30.47 -21.20 -15.30
CA ALA A 160 -31.52 -22.21 -15.16
C ALA A 160 -31.68 -22.74 -13.72
N GLY A 161 -31.08 -22.09 -12.72
CA GLY A 161 -31.21 -22.46 -11.30
C GLY A 161 -29.90 -22.86 -10.63
N GLN A 162 -29.90 -22.79 -9.29
CA GLN A 162 -28.77 -23.10 -8.41
C GLN A 162 -28.24 -24.56 -8.52
N GLY A 163 -28.98 -25.47 -9.17
CA GLY A 163 -28.60 -26.87 -9.40
C GLY A 163 -28.30 -27.22 -10.86
N SER A 164 -28.28 -26.25 -11.77
CA SER A 164 -27.97 -26.46 -13.18
C SER A 164 -26.50 -26.12 -13.47
N GLU A 165 -26.00 -26.64 -14.60
CA GLU A 165 -24.58 -26.49 -14.99
C GLU A 165 -24.15 -25.02 -15.00
N MET A 166 -23.18 -24.69 -14.15
CA MET A 166 -22.59 -23.36 -14.11
C MET A 166 -21.66 -23.18 -15.31
N ARG A 167 -21.86 -22.09 -16.04
CA ARG A 167 -21.07 -21.73 -17.21
C ARG A 167 -20.10 -20.62 -16.88
N GLU A 168 -18.95 -20.67 -17.53
CA GLU A 168 -17.98 -19.57 -17.51
C GLU A 168 -18.42 -18.46 -18.45
N MET A 169 -17.93 -17.24 -18.19
CA MET A 169 -18.25 -16.04 -18.98
C MET A 169 -18.07 -16.25 -20.50
N ASN A 170 -17.03 -16.99 -20.91
CA ASN A 170 -16.73 -17.22 -22.33
C ASN A 170 -17.82 -18.02 -23.07
N GLN A 171 -18.59 -18.82 -22.35
CA GLN A 171 -19.62 -19.72 -22.89
C GLN A 171 -21.01 -19.05 -23.01
N LEU A 172 -21.12 -17.76 -22.65
CA LEU A 172 -22.38 -17.02 -22.62
C LEU A 172 -22.64 -16.25 -23.92
N SER A 173 -23.93 -16.00 -24.20
CA SER A 173 -24.36 -15.10 -25.29
C SER A 173 -24.00 -13.64 -25.01
N GLY A 174 -24.02 -12.78 -26.03
CA GLY A 174 -23.72 -11.35 -25.86
C GLY A 174 -24.61 -10.66 -24.83
N GLY A 175 -25.93 -10.85 -24.90
CA GLY A 175 -26.87 -10.27 -23.94
C GLY A 175 -26.70 -10.83 -22.53
N GLN A 176 -26.39 -12.13 -22.40
CA GLN A 176 -26.08 -12.75 -21.10
C GLN A 176 -24.81 -12.16 -20.47
N LYS A 177 -23.76 -11.92 -21.28
CA LYS A 177 -22.54 -11.26 -20.82
C LYS A 177 -22.83 -9.85 -20.31
N SER A 178 -23.62 -9.07 -21.04
CA SER A 178 -24.02 -7.72 -20.61
C SER A 178 -24.78 -7.75 -19.28
N LEU A 179 -25.68 -8.72 -19.09
CA LEU A 179 -26.45 -8.85 -17.85
C LEU A 179 -25.57 -9.26 -16.65
N VAL A 180 -24.62 -10.17 -16.85
CA VAL A 180 -23.64 -10.55 -15.83
C VAL A 180 -22.75 -9.36 -15.45
N ALA A 181 -22.29 -8.59 -16.43
CA ALA A 181 -21.49 -7.39 -16.21
C ALA A 181 -22.26 -6.32 -15.43
N LEU A 182 -23.52 -6.05 -15.82
CA LEU A 182 -24.40 -5.14 -15.08
C LEU A 182 -24.64 -5.62 -13.65
N GLY A 183 -24.92 -6.92 -13.46
CA GLY A 183 -25.07 -7.50 -12.13
C GLY A 183 -23.84 -7.30 -11.24
N LEU A 184 -22.64 -7.41 -11.80
CA LEU A 184 -21.39 -7.15 -11.08
C LEU A 184 -21.22 -5.67 -10.75
N ILE A 185 -21.51 -4.76 -11.69
CA ILE A 185 -21.45 -3.32 -11.46
C ILE A 185 -22.39 -2.93 -10.32
N PHE A 186 -23.64 -3.37 -10.36
CA PHE A 186 -24.62 -3.10 -9.31
C PHE A 186 -24.23 -3.70 -7.95
N ALA A 187 -23.56 -4.87 -7.94
CA ALA A 187 -23.04 -5.46 -6.71
C ALA A 187 -21.92 -4.62 -6.08
N ILE A 188 -21.02 -4.10 -6.90
CA ILE A 188 -19.94 -3.19 -6.46
C ILE A 188 -20.56 -1.88 -5.95
N GLN A 189 -21.54 -1.32 -6.68
CA GLN A 189 -22.24 -0.10 -6.26
C GLN A 189 -23.00 -0.26 -4.93
N LYS A 190 -23.55 -1.44 -4.64
CA LYS A 190 -24.16 -1.73 -3.33
C LYS A 190 -23.12 -1.88 -2.22
N CYS A 191 -21.92 -2.35 -2.54
CA CYS A 191 -20.84 -2.47 -1.58
C CYS A 191 -20.22 -1.11 -1.23
N ASP A 192 -20.08 -0.23 -2.22
CA ASP A 192 -19.52 1.12 -2.08
C ASP A 192 -20.36 2.12 -2.89
N PRO A 193 -21.41 2.71 -2.29
CA PRO A 193 -22.32 3.60 -2.98
C PRO A 193 -21.66 4.95 -3.30
N ALA A 194 -21.74 5.34 -4.56
CA ALA A 194 -21.25 6.61 -5.08
C ALA A 194 -22.39 7.64 -5.13
N PRO A 195 -22.08 8.95 -5.07
CA PRO A 195 -23.11 9.99 -5.05
C PRO A 195 -23.93 10.08 -6.35
N PHE A 196 -23.34 9.69 -7.49
CA PHE A 196 -24.04 9.67 -8.78
C PHE A 196 -23.52 8.57 -9.71
N TYR A 197 -24.37 8.16 -10.65
CA TYR A 197 -24.09 7.17 -11.68
C TYR A 197 -24.60 7.65 -13.03
N LEU A 198 -23.79 7.45 -14.08
CA LEU A 198 -24.13 7.72 -15.47
C LEU A 198 -24.07 6.42 -16.27
N PHE A 199 -25.18 6.05 -16.88
CA PHE A 199 -25.29 4.90 -17.76
C PHE A 199 -25.58 5.36 -19.19
N ASP A 200 -24.77 4.88 -20.13
CA ASP A 200 -24.91 5.21 -21.54
C ASP A 200 -25.38 3.96 -22.32
N GLU A 201 -26.62 3.97 -22.81
CA GLU A 201 -27.23 2.93 -23.65
C GLU A 201 -27.05 1.47 -23.15
N ILE A 202 -27.05 1.28 -21.83
CA ILE A 202 -26.73 -0.01 -21.19
C ILE A 202 -27.72 -1.14 -21.50
N ASP A 203 -28.88 -0.79 -22.03
CA ASP A 203 -30.04 -1.64 -22.26
C ASP A 203 -30.19 -2.11 -23.72
N GLN A 204 -29.30 -1.65 -24.62
CA GLN A 204 -29.34 -1.97 -26.05
C GLN A 204 -29.24 -3.49 -26.32
N ALA A 205 -28.41 -4.19 -25.55
CA ALA A 205 -28.15 -5.63 -25.69
C ALA A 205 -29.05 -6.53 -24.81
N LEU A 206 -30.03 -5.95 -24.12
CA LEU A 206 -30.90 -6.66 -23.18
C LEU A 206 -32.28 -6.92 -23.79
N ASP A 207 -32.89 -8.04 -23.41
CA ASP A 207 -34.28 -8.37 -23.74
C ASP A 207 -35.26 -7.55 -22.88
N PRO A 208 -36.51 -7.31 -23.34
CA PRO A 208 -37.49 -6.48 -22.64
C PRO A 208 -37.71 -6.85 -21.16
N GLN A 209 -37.74 -8.15 -20.85
CA GLN A 209 -37.88 -8.63 -19.47
C GLN A 209 -36.72 -8.19 -18.58
N HIS A 210 -35.48 -8.28 -19.08
CA HIS A 210 -34.29 -7.87 -18.34
C HIS A 210 -34.15 -6.34 -18.27
N ARG A 211 -34.55 -5.60 -19.31
CA ARG A 211 -34.60 -4.13 -19.25
C ARG A 211 -35.52 -3.64 -18.14
N LYS A 212 -36.71 -4.25 -18.01
CA LYS A 212 -37.62 -3.93 -16.91
C LYS A 212 -37.00 -4.21 -15.54
N ALA A 213 -36.36 -5.37 -15.36
CA ALA A 213 -35.69 -5.70 -14.11
C ALA A 213 -34.55 -4.72 -13.76
N VAL A 214 -33.79 -4.28 -14.76
CA VAL A 214 -32.75 -3.25 -14.59
C VAL A 214 -33.38 -1.90 -14.23
N ALA A 215 -34.45 -1.48 -14.91
CA ALA A 215 -35.15 -0.23 -14.63
C ALA A 215 -35.75 -0.20 -13.21
N ASP A 216 -36.33 -1.30 -12.75
CA ASP A 216 -36.89 -1.42 -11.40
C ASP A 216 -35.78 -1.36 -10.33
N MET A 217 -34.61 -1.94 -10.62
CA MET A 217 -33.47 -1.90 -9.70
C MET A 217 -32.81 -0.52 -9.64
N ILE A 218 -32.64 0.16 -10.78
CA ILE A 218 -32.15 1.54 -10.82
C ILE A 218 -33.09 2.45 -10.03
N HIS A 219 -34.41 2.25 -10.17
CA HIS A 219 -35.40 3.02 -9.41
C HIS A 219 -35.25 2.85 -7.89
N GLU A 220 -35.15 1.61 -7.41
CA GLU A 220 -34.91 1.32 -5.98
C GLU A 220 -33.60 1.96 -5.48
N MET A 221 -32.54 1.91 -6.28
CA MET A 221 -31.25 2.51 -5.91
C MET A 221 -31.27 4.04 -5.98
N SER A 222 -32.21 4.63 -6.75
CA SER A 222 -32.29 6.08 -6.94
C SER A 222 -32.68 6.87 -5.69
N ASP A 223 -33.22 6.19 -4.67
CA ASP A 223 -33.51 6.79 -3.36
C ASP A 223 -32.24 7.23 -2.62
N HIS A 224 -31.10 6.58 -2.91
CA HIS A 224 -29.84 6.78 -2.19
C HIS A 224 -28.74 7.40 -3.06
N ALA A 225 -28.86 7.35 -4.39
CA ALA A 225 -27.87 7.88 -5.32
C ALA A 225 -28.53 8.49 -6.57
N GLN A 226 -27.88 9.48 -7.18
CA GLN A 226 -28.40 10.09 -8.41
C GLN A 226 -28.09 9.24 -9.64
N PHE A 227 -29.10 8.86 -10.42
CA PHE A 227 -28.92 8.15 -11.68
C PHE A 227 -29.23 9.05 -12.89
N ILE A 228 -28.33 9.01 -13.88
CA ILE A 228 -28.52 9.59 -15.21
C ILE A 228 -28.36 8.45 -16.20
N THR A 229 -29.35 8.23 -17.06
CA THR A 229 -29.30 7.17 -18.07
C THR A 229 -29.70 7.73 -19.43
N THR A 230 -29.02 7.28 -20.48
CA THR A 230 -29.46 7.43 -21.87
C THR A 230 -30.03 6.08 -22.33
N THR A 231 -31.07 6.13 -23.17
CA THR A 231 -31.75 4.93 -23.67
C THR A 231 -32.58 5.28 -24.90
N PHE A 232 -32.73 4.30 -25.79
CA PHE A 232 -33.70 4.30 -26.90
C PHE A 232 -34.84 3.29 -26.65
N ARG A 233 -35.04 2.85 -25.41
CA ARG A 233 -36.03 1.82 -25.05
C ARG A 233 -37.01 2.35 -24.00
N PRO A 234 -38.30 2.01 -24.11
CA PRO A 234 -39.33 2.60 -23.25
C PRO A 234 -39.23 2.12 -21.80
N GLU A 235 -38.66 0.95 -21.54
CA GLU A 235 -38.67 0.32 -20.21
C GLU A 235 -37.98 1.16 -19.12
N LEU A 236 -36.88 1.86 -19.44
CA LEU A 236 -36.16 2.72 -18.51
C LEU A 236 -36.88 4.06 -18.25
N LEU A 237 -37.71 4.53 -19.18
CA LEU A 237 -38.45 5.79 -19.05
C LEU A 237 -39.58 5.72 -18.01
N PHE A 238 -40.11 4.52 -17.72
CA PHE A 238 -41.24 4.34 -16.78
C PHE A 238 -40.92 4.82 -15.36
N ASN A 239 -39.69 4.60 -14.91
CA ASN A 239 -39.28 4.90 -13.54
C ASN A 239 -38.48 6.21 -13.42
N ALA A 240 -38.39 6.99 -14.51
CA ALA A 240 -37.63 8.23 -14.53
C ALA A 240 -38.44 9.42 -13.98
N HIS A 241 -37.74 10.30 -13.25
CA HIS A 241 -38.32 11.51 -12.64
C HIS A 241 -38.29 12.73 -13.57
N LYS A 242 -37.26 12.84 -14.43
CA LYS A 242 -37.06 13.97 -15.36
C LYS A 242 -36.56 13.43 -16.69
N PHE A 243 -36.98 14.08 -17.77
CA PHE A 243 -36.66 13.69 -19.15
C PHE A 243 -35.93 14.84 -19.85
N TYR A 244 -34.84 14.51 -20.53
CA TYR A 244 -34.07 15.46 -21.32
C TYR A 244 -33.96 14.95 -22.75
N GLY A 245 -34.34 15.79 -23.70
CA GLY A 245 -34.23 15.50 -25.13
C GLY A 245 -33.05 16.26 -25.74
N VAL A 246 -32.24 15.58 -26.56
CA VAL A 246 -31.15 16.19 -27.32
C VAL A 246 -31.61 16.41 -28.76
N LYS A 247 -31.53 17.65 -29.25
CA LYS A 247 -31.87 18.02 -30.63
C LYS A 247 -30.64 18.54 -31.35
N PHE A 248 -30.38 18.03 -32.54
CA PHE A 248 -29.32 18.51 -33.42
C PHE A 248 -29.91 19.35 -34.56
N ARG A 249 -29.59 20.65 -34.60
CA ARG A 249 -30.04 21.57 -35.67
C ARG A 249 -28.90 22.52 -36.03
N ASN A 250 -28.77 22.85 -37.32
CA ASN A 250 -27.77 23.81 -37.81
C ASN A 250 -26.33 23.51 -37.35
N LYS A 251 -25.95 22.23 -37.25
CA LYS A 251 -24.65 21.76 -36.73
C LYS A 251 -24.37 22.08 -35.24
N VAL A 252 -25.42 22.35 -34.44
CA VAL A 252 -25.33 22.59 -33.00
C VAL A 252 -26.27 21.64 -32.25
N SER A 253 -25.81 21.09 -31.12
CA SER A 253 -26.60 20.25 -30.22
C SER A 253 -27.21 21.09 -29.10
N HIS A 254 -28.51 20.94 -28.90
CA HIS A 254 -29.26 21.59 -27.81
C HIS A 254 -29.90 20.53 -26.92
N VAL A 255 -29.88 20.77 -25.60
CA VAL A 255 -30.52 19.91 -24.60
C VAL A 255 -31.70 20.67 -24.01
N GLU A 256 -32.88 20.07 -24.05
CA GLU A 256 -34.12 20.64 -23.52
C GLU A 256 -34.80 19.66 -22.57
N CYS A 257 -35.43 20.18 -21.51
CA CYS A 257 -36.29 19.36 -20.66
C CYS A 257 -37.61 19.10 -21.40
N VAL A 258 -37.97 17.83 -21.56
CA VAL A 258 -39.18 17.40 -22.27
C VAL A 258 -40.18 16.78 -21.30
N THR A 259 -41.46 16.74 -21.69
CA THR A 259 -42.49 16.03 -20.92
C THR A 259 -42.35 14.52 -21.12
N ARG A 260 -42.94 13.74 -20.20
CA ARG A 260 -42.97 12.28 -20.30
C ARG A 260 -43.55 11.82 -21.65
N ASP A 261 -44.70 12.36 -22.04
CA ASP A 261 -45.41 11.95 -23.26
C ASP A 261 -44.53 12.13 -24.51
N VAL A 262 -43.86 13.28 -24.64
CA VAL A 262 -42.94 13.55 -25.75
C VAL A 262 -41.74 12.60 -25.75
N ALA A 263 -41.25 12.19 -24.59
CA ALA A 263 -40.16 11.21 -24.49
C ALA A 263 -40.61 9.80 -24.91
N TYR A 264 -41.85 9.41 -24.57
CA TYR A 264 -42.43 8.13 -25.01
C TYR A 264 -42.70 8.11 -26.50
N ASP A 265 -43.34 9.15 -27.03
CA ASP A 265 -43.62 9.29 -28.47
C ASP A 265 -42.33 9.17 -29.29
N PHE A 266 -41.24 9.82 -28.84
CA PHE A 266 -39.94 9.75 -29.52
C PHE A 266 -39.38 8.32 -29.59
N VAL A 267 -39.53 7.54 -28.52
CA VAL A 267 -39.03 6.16 -28.48
C VAL A 267 -39.93 5.20 -29.26
N GLU A 268 -41.24 5.39 -29.24
CA GLU A 268 -42.19 4.58 -30.05
C GLU A 268 -42.06 4.86 -31.55
N ASP A 269 -41.90 6.12 -31.95
CA ASP A 269 -41.68 6.53 -33.34
C ASP A 269 -40.36 5.97 -33.89
N ASP A 270 -39.28 5.96 -33.09
CA ASP A 270 -37.99 5.39 -33.50
C ASP A 270 -38.06 3.86 -33.68
N THR A 271 -38.90 3.17 -32.89
CA THR A 271 -39.13 1.72 -33.07
C THR A 271 -40.01 1.37 -34.28
N THR A 272 -40.77 2.33 -34.83
CA THR A 272 -41.66 2.12 -35.98
C THR A 272 -41.08 2.63 -37.31
N HIS A 273 -40.08 3.51 -37.26
CA HIS A 273 -39.46 4.12 -38.44
C HIS A 273 -37.95 3.85 -38.62
N GLY A 274 -37.37 2.97 -37.80
CA GLY A 274 -36.01 2.42 -37.96
C GLY A 274 -35.92 1.20 -38.86
#